data_AF-S3KG47-F1
#
_entry.id   AF-S3KG47-F1
#
_cell.length_a   1.000
_cell.length_b   1.000
_cell.length_c   1.000
_cell.angle_alpha   90.00
_cell.angle_beta   90.00
_cell.angle_gamma   90.00
#
_symmetry.space_group_name_H-M   'P 1'
#
loop_
_entity.id
_entity.type
_entity.pdbx_description
1 polymer ?
#
loop_
_entity_poly.entity_id
_entity_poly.type
_entity_poly.pdbx_seq_one_letter_code
_entity_poly.pdbx_strand_id
1 'polypeptide(L)'
;MDTNEIIARAKQYIAQETNEVFRSEVEKLVKDNDIKELEERFYQSLEFGTGGLRGIIGGGTNRMNTLMIHKATQGLANYCIKALPEQAAAGKLSAAIAYDSRKYSDVFAEETACIFAANGFTVYLFTSLRPTPELSFAIRTFGCTTGVVVTASHNPPQYNGYKAYWSDGAQVTPPHDTGIIDEVNKVNSIKIISKDEGVRQGKIILIDNDVDEKYWAMCKRQLFRPELIKQKAKDVRVVYTPLHGTGAMHVEKVLGDLGLTVITVPEQRKPDGNFPTVEKPNPEEAPALKMAIELAKKEKADAVMATDPDADRFGSAVPAANGEWVLISGNQMGVLFTDYIIVSRKELNKMPKNPAIIRSIVTSPMVDYIAKANGVHVDECLTGFKWIASVMNRYDTKRDYNYIFGFEESYGYNVETEVRDKDGVSASAMCAEMTLYWRSQGKSLLERLEELYKTYGYFEDRAISKNFLGASGVQTMKAIMSKLRKEGLKTLGGKKVVMIRDVGEGFSYDPENPHKKQKLDIPSSNVLQFFLEDGSIVSARPSGTEPKIKFYINAVVLDSPSLDAAKKDADKLCSAIEKEIQAVLDAS
;
A
#
# COMPACT_ATOMS: atom_id res chain seq x y z
N MET A 1 29.24 0.87 -18.10
CA MET A 1 29.40 -0.52 -18.57
C MET A 1 29.78 -0.43 -20.03
N ASP A 2 30.77 -1.16 -20.53
CA ASP A 2 31.06 -1.14 -21.96
C ASP A 2 30.09 -2.05 -22.76
N THR A 3 30.01 -1.83 -24.06
CA THR A 3 29.09 -2.56 -24.95
C THR A 3 29.34 -4.07 -24.97
N ASN A 4 30.60 -4.50 -24.84
CA ASN A 4 30.94 -5.92 -24.87
C ASN A 4 30.44 -6.63 -23.61
N GLU A 5 30.54 -5.99 -22.44
CA GLU A 5 29.98 -6.50 -21.19
C GLU A 5 28.45 -6.62 -21.27
N ILE A 6 27.76 -5.62 -21.83
CA ILE A 6 26.30 -5.64 -22.03
C ILE A 6 25.88 -6.82 -22.90
N ILE A 7 26.54 -7.03 -24.04
CA ILE A 7 26.24 -8.16 -24.95
C ILE A 7 26.53 -9.51 -24.27
N ALA A 8 27.61 -9.60 -23.48
CA ALA A 8 27.93 -10.81 -22.74
C ALA A 8 26.83 -11.17 -21.72
N ARG A 9 26.33 -10.19 -20.97
CA ARG A 9 25.20 -10.37 -20.04
C ARG A 9 23.92 -10.78 -20.77
N ALA A 10 23.63 -10.18 -21.92
CA ALA A 10 22.48 -10.55 -22.74
C ALA A 10 22.55 -12.01 -23.22
N LYS A 11 23.71 -12.45 -23.72
CA LYS A 11 23.93 -13.86 -24.13
C LYS A 11 23.81 -14.82 -22.96
N GLN A 12 24.34 -14.45 -21.78
CA GLN A 12 24.19 -15.25 -20.57
C GLN A 12 22.72 -15.37 -20.16
N TYR A 13 21.95 -14.28 -20.23
CA TYR A 13 20.52 -14.30 -19.98
C TYR A 13 19.78 -15.23 -20.94
N ILE A 14 20.04 -15.14 -22.25
CA ILE A 14 19.42 -16.00 -23.27
C ILE A 14 19.65 -17.48 -22.96
N ALA A 15 20.84 -17.83 -22.47
CA ALA A 15 21.19 -19.22 -22.11
C ALA A 15 20.48 -19.72 -20.83
N GLN A 16 20.01 -18.81 -19.96
CA GLN A 16 19.37 -19.14 -18.69
C GLN A 16 17.85 -19.05 -18.74
N GLU A 17 17.29 -18.15 -19.54
CA GLU A 17 15.85 -17.93 -19.63
C GLU A 17 15.17 -19.07 -20.40
N THR A 18 14.22 -19.73 -19.73
CA THR A 18 13.48 -20.86 -20.29
C THR A 18 12.16 -20.43 -20.92
N ASN A 19 11.61 -19.28 -20.51
CA ASN A 19 10.40 -18.74 -21.12
C ASN A 19 10.71 -18.14 -22.50
N GLU A 20 10.10 -18.71 -23.54
CA GLU A 20 10.37 -18.35 -24.93
C GLU A 20 10.07 -16.89 -25.24
N VAL A 21 9.02 -16.30 -24.67
CA VAL A 21 8.66 -14.91 -24.91
C VAL A 21 9.79 -13.97 -24.45
N PHE A 22 10.22 -14.12 -23.20
CA PHE A 22 11.27 -13.25 -22.65
C PHE A 22 12.65 -13.52 -23.27
N ARG A 23 12.95 -14.79 -23.60
CA ARG A 23 14.20 -15.13 -24.28
C ARG A 23 14.28 -14.52 -25.67
N SER A 24 13.23 -14.70 -26.48
CA SER A 24 13.23 -14.25 -27.88
C SER A 24 13.17 -12.73 -28.04
N GLU A 25 12.63 -11.99 -27.06
CA GLU A 25 12.81 -10.54 -27.00
C GLU A 25 14.29 -10.16 -27.00
N VAL A 26 15.11 -10.79 -26.15
CA VAL A 26 16.54 -10.47 -26.03
C VAL A 26 17.33 -10.99 -27.23
N GLU A 27 17.01 -12.18 -27.74
CA GLU A 27 17.63 -12.71 -28.98
C GLU A 27 17.46 -11.74 -30.14
N LYS A 28 16.26 -11.15 -30.28
CA LYS A 28 15.98 -10.13 -31.30
C LYS A 28 16.83 -8.88 -31.09
N LEU A 29 16.91 -8.34 -29.87
CA LEU A 29 17.73 -7.15 -29.59
C LEU A 29 19.22 -7.38 -29.90
N VAL A 30 19.74 -8.57 -29.58
CA VAL A 30 21.13 -8.95 -29.89
C VAL A 30 21.32 -9.07 -31.41
N LYS A 31 20.37 -9.68 -32.12
CA LYS A 31 20.42 -9.82 -33.59
C LYS A 31 20.36 -8.47 -34.30
N ASP A 32 19.51 -7.56 -33.83
CA ASP A 32 19.29 -6.25 -34.41
C ASP A 32 20.36 -5.22 -33.98
N ASN A 33 21.28 -5.61 -33.09
CA ASN A 33 22.33 -4.77 -32.50
C ASN A 33 21.78 -3.49 -31.84
N ASP A 34 20.63 -3.59 -31.15
CA ASP A 34 20.00 -2.47 -30.43
C ASP A 34 20.69 -2.24 -29.08
N ILE A 35 21.89 -1.64 -29.13
CA ILE A 35 22.73 -1.41 -27.95
C ILE A 35 22.03 -0.53 -26.91
N LYS A 36 21.16 0.39 -27.32
CA LYS A 36 20.47 1.30 -26.40
C LYS A 36 19.48 0.55 -25.51
N GLU A 37 18.65 -0.30 -26.10
CA GLU A 37 17.69 -1.10 -25.33
C GLU A 37 18.40 -2.21 -24.53
N LEU A 38 19.48 -2.79 -25.06
CA LEU A 38 20.32 -3.73 -24.31
C LEU A 38 20.98 -3.06 -23.10
N GLU A 39 21.51 -1.84 -23.24
CA GLU A 39 22.07 -1.11 -22.11
C GLU A 39 21.02 -0.94 -21.01
N GLU A 40 19.83 -0.47 -21.34
CA GLU A 40 18.76 -0.25 -20.37
C GLU A 40 18.33 -1.55 -19.66
N ARG A 41 18.31 -2.69 -20.37
CA ARG A 41 17.91 -4.00 -19.83
C ARG A 41 19.01 -4.72 -19.03
N PHE A 42 20.28 -4.38 -19.21
CA PHE A 42 21.42 -5.14 -18.67
C PHE A 42 22.45 -4.31 -17.86
N TYR A 43 22.31 -2.98 -17.77
CA TYR A 43 23.21 -2.14 -16.96
C TYR A 43 23.19 -2.50 -15.46
N GLN A 44 22.10 -3.12 -15.00
CA GLN A 44 21.97 -3.67 -13.65
C GLN A 44 21.09 -4.93 -13.66
N SER A 45 20.98 -5.56 -12.49
CA SER A 45 19.92 -6.54 -12.23
C SER A 45 18.80 -5.86 -11.48
N LEU A 46 17.57 -6.34 -11.66
CA LEU A 46 16.42 -5.89 -10.91
C LEU A 46 16.64 -6.20 -9.42
N GLU A 47 16.71 -5.16 -8.60
CA GLU A 47 17.02 -5.29 -7.18
C GLU A 47 15.83 -5.85 -6.40
N PHE A 48 16.08 -6.88 -5.59
CA PHE A 48 15.14 -7.28 -4.55
C PHE A 48 15.21 -6.25 -3.43
N GLY A 49 14.25 -5.34 -3.38
CA GLY A 49 14.18 -4.32 -2.34
C GLY A 49 13.66 -4.89 -1.01
N THR A 50 13.52 -4.03 -0.01
CA THR A 50 13.07 -4.41 1.36
C THR A 50 11.63 -4.95 1.44
N GLY A 51 10.94 -5.13 0.31
CA GLY A 51 9.60 -5.71 0.24
C GLY A 51 9.39 -6.63 -0.97
N GLY A 52 10.45 -6.90 -1.75
CA GLY A 52 10.40 -7.73 -2.96
C GLY A 52 10.82 -7.00 -4.25
N LEU A 53 10.36 -7.47 -5.41
CA LEU A 53 10.70 -6.95 -6.73
C LEU A 53 9.60 -6.05 -7.30
N ARG A 54 9.98 -5.07 -8.10
CA ARG A 54 9.08 -4.31 -8.96
C ARG A 54 9.82 -3.80 -10.17
N GLY A 55 9.31 -4.05 -11.37
CA GLY A 55 9.97 -3.63 -12.59
C GLY A 55 9.06 -3.72 -13.82
N ILE A 56 9.56 -3.22 -14.94
CA ILE A 56 8.91 -3.35 -16.24
C ILE A 56 8.98 -4.82 -16.67
N ILE A 57 7.88 -5.36 -17.18
CA ILE A 57 7.80 -6.71 -17.75
C ILE A 57 8.64 -6.77 -19.02
N GLY A 58 9.46 -7.81 -19.16
CA GLY A 58 10.21 -8.05 -20.40
C GLY A 58 11.45 -8.91 -20.20
N GLY A 59 12.10 -9.29 -21.30
CA GLY A 59 13.38 -10.00 -21.25
C GLY A 59 14.52 -9.09 -20.78
N GLY A 60 15.38 -9.58 -19.87
CA GLY A 60 16.59 -8.90 -19.41
C GLY A 60 16.80 -8.94 -17.89
N THR A 61 18.00 -8.64 -17.41
CA THR A 61 18.29 -8.71 -15.96
C THR A 61 17.65 -7.58 -15.17
N ASN A 62 17.42 -6.41 -15.78
CA ASN A 62 16.73 -5.25 -15.19
C ASN A 62 15.23 -5.22 -15.55
N ARG A 63 14.59 -6.39 -15.63
CA ARG A 63 13.17 -6.57 -16.00
C ARG A 63 12.49 -7.63 -15.13
N MET A 64 11.17 -7.57 -15.07
CA MET A 64 10.33 -8.64 -14.53
C MET A 64 10.13 -9.72 -15.59
N ASN A 65 10.68 -10.91 -15.34
CA ASN A 65 10.57 -12.12 -16.14
C ASN A 65 10.75 -13.36 -15.24
N THR A 66 10.54 -14.54 -15.81
CA THR A 66 10.64 -15.83 -15.12
C THR A 66 12.01 -16.05 -14.50
N LEU A 67 13.12 -15.73 -15.17
CA LEU A 67 14.45 -15.88 -14.57
C LEU A 67 14.63 -15.04 -13.29
N MET A 68 14.14 -13.80 -13.28
CA MET A 68 14.22 -12.95 -12.09
C MET A 68 13.30 -13.43 -10.95
N ILE A 69 12.10 -13.93 -11.28
CA ILE A 69 11.20 -14.60 -10.32
C ILE A 69 11.86 -15.84 -9.73
N HIS A 70 12.56 -16.62 -10.55
CA HIS A 70 13.22 -17.82 -10.09
C HIS A 70 14.32 -17.52 -9.08
N LYS A 71 15.17 -16.52 -9.37
CA LYS A 71 16.23 -16.07 -8.45
C LYS A 71 15.67 -15.54 -7.15
N ALA A 72 14.63 -14.70 -7.21
CA ALA A 72 13.98 -14.16 -6.02
C ALA A 72 13.36 -15.26 -5.14
N THR A 73 12.62 -16.19 -5.76
CA THR A 73 11.96 -17.28 -5.04
C THR A 73 12.97 -18.26 -4.44
N GLN A 74 14.00 -18.63 -5.19
CA GLN A 74 15.05 -19.52 -4.70
C GLN A 74 15.82 -18.89 -3.54
N GLY A 75 16.13 -17.58 -3.60
CA GLY A 75 16.77 -16.87 -2.51
C GLY A 75 15.89 -16.78 -1.26
N LEU A 76 14.59 -16.51 -1.44
CA LEU A 76 13.62 -16.52 -0.34
C LEU A 76 13.49 -17.91 0.30
N ALA A 77 13.44 -18.98 -0.49
CA ALA A 77 13.42 -20.35 0.00
C ALA A 77 14.71 -20.70 0.77
N ASN A 78 15.88 -20.34 0.23
CA ASN A 78 17.18 -20.52 0.89
C ASN A 78 17.21 -19.81 2.25
N TYR A 79 16.73 -18.56 2.30
CA TYR A 79 16.68 -17.80 3.53
C TYR A 79 15.73 -18.42 4.57
N CYS A 80 14.54 -18.84 4.17
CA CYS A 80 13.60 -19.52 5.07
C CYS A 80 14.20 -20.80 5.66
N ILE A 81 14.86 -21.63 4.84
CA ILE A 81 15.55 -22.85 5.30
C ILE A 81 16.65 -22.51 6.30
N LYS A 82 17.43 -21.47 6.02
CA LYS A 82 18.52 -21.01 6.89
C LYS A 82 18.03 -20.39 8.20
N ALA A 83 16.96 -19.61 8.15
CA ALA A 83 16.38 -18.94 9.31
C ALA A 83 15.58 -19.89 10.21
N LEU A 84 15.05 -20.98 9.65
CA LEU A 84 14.19 -21.95 10.34
C LEU A 84 14.66 -23.40 10.10
N PRO A 85 15.91 -23.76 10.47
CA PRO A 85 16.52 -25.03 10.12
C PRO A 85 15.78 -26.24 10.71
N GLU A 86 15.21 -26.11 11.91
CA GLU A 86 14.43 -27.17 12.54
C GLU A 86 13.11 -27.45 11.80
N GLN A 87 12.40 -26.39 11.36
CA GLN A 87 11.18 -26.54 10.56
C GLN A 87 11.50 -27.12 9.17
N ALA A 88 12.63 -26.69 8.58
CA ALA A 88 13.14 -27.22 7.32
C ALA A 88 13.43 -28.72 7.42
N ALA A 89 14.20 -29.13 8.43
CA ALA A 89 14.55 -30.53 8.67
C ALA A 89 13.31 -31.40 8.95
N ALA A 90 12.29 -30.84 9.59
CA ALA A 90 11.02 -31.52 9.86
C ALA A 90 10.04 -31.52 8.67
N GLY A 91 10.38 -30.90 7.53
CA GLY A 91 9.49 -30.80 6.37
C GLY A 91 8.23 -29.96 6.63
N LYS A 92 8.32 -28.96 7.52
CA LYS A 92 7.18 -28.14 7.98
C LYS A 92 7.13 -26.74 7.35
N LEU A 93 8.03 -26.44 6.42
CA LEU A 93 8.01 -25.16 5.72
C LEU A 93 6.79 -25.08 4.81
N SER A 94 6.15 -23.93 4.78
CA SER A 94 5.00 -23.71 3.91
C SER A 94 4.91 -22.28 3.38
N ALA A 95 4.29 -22.11 2.22
CA ALA A 95 4.14 -20.83 1.56
C ALA A 95 2.71 -20.66 1.03
N ALA A 96 2.15 -19.45 1.13
CA ALA A 96 0.92 -19.08 0.42
C ALA A 96 1.25 -18.19 -0.79
N ILE A 97 0.56 -18.35 -1.91
CA ILE A 97 0.82 -17.61 -3.15
C ILE A 97 -0.48 -17.11 -3.76
N ALA A 98 -0.54 -15.79 -4.00
CA ALA A 98 -1.64 -15.10 -4.67
C ALA A 98 -1.11 -14.21 -5.80
N TYR A 99 -2.00 -13.68 -6.63
CA TYR A 99 -1.62 -12.79 -7.73
C TYR A 99 -2.79 -11.93 -8.22
N ASP A 100 -2.47 -10.81 -8.87
CA ASP A 100 -3.46 -9.87 -9.44
C ASP A 100 -3.73 -10.11 -10.93
N SER A 101 -4.47 -9.19 -11.57
CA SER A 101 -4.89 -9.29 -12.97
C SER A 101 -3.82 -8.92 -14.01
N ARG A 102 -2.60 -8.56 -13.60
CA ARG A 102 -1.55 -8.10 -14.53
C ARG A 102 -1.06 -9.22 -15.44
N LYS A 103 -0.46 -8.81 -16.56
CA LYS A 103 0.18 -9.74 -17.50
C LYS A 103 1.24 -10.56 -16.79
N TYR A 104 1.22 -11.88 -17.04
CA TYR A 104 2.13 -12.87 -16.47
C TYR A 104 2.05 -13.04 -14.95
N SER A 105 1.09 -12.42 -14.26
CA SER A 105 0.94 -12.58 -12.81
C SER A 105 0.64 -14.03 -12.43
N ASP A 106 -0.18 -14.72 -13.23
CA ASP A 106 -0.46 -16.15 -13.14
C ASP A 106 0.79 -17.02 -13.39
N VAL A 107 1.54 -16.71 -14.46
CA VAL A 107 2.79 -17.42 -14.80
C VAL A 107 3.80 -17.29 -13.67
N PHE A 108 4.05 -16.07 -13.18
CA PHE A 108 5.02 -15.83 -12.12
C PHE A 108 4.59 -16.45 -10.78
N ALA A 109 3.29 -16.51 -10.48
CA ALA A 109 2.77 -17.19 -9.29
C ALA A 109 2.98 -18.71 -9.37
N GLU A 110 2.74 -19.31 -10.52
CA GLU A 110 2.99 -20.73 -10.76
C GLU A 110 4.47 -21.08 -10.65
N GLU A 111 5.35 -20.30 -11.27
CA GLU A 111 6.81 -20.47 -11.18
C GLU A 111 7.30 -20.35 -9.73
N THR A 112 6.74 -19.41 -8.98
CA THR A 112 7.02 -19.24 -7.54
C THR A 112 6.61 -20.51 -6.76
N ALA A 113 5.43 -21.07 -7.04
CA ALA A 113 4.93 -22.27 -6.38
C ALA A 113 5.81 -23.49 -6.66
N CYS A 114 6.17 -23.68 -7.92
CA CYS A 114 7.02 -24.76 -8.40
C CYS A 114 8.40 -24.75 -7.74
N ILE A 115 9.01 -23.58 -7.53
CA ILE A 115 10.32 -23.46 -6.88
C ILE A 115 10.22 -23.72 -5.38
N PHE A 116 9.22 -23.17 -4.68
CA PHE A 116 9.03 -23.49 -3.26
C PHE A 116 8.81 -24.98 -3.04
N ALA A 117 7.95 -25.61 -3.84
CA ALA A 117 7.69 -27.04 -3.76
C ALA A 117 8.96 -27.89 -4.04
N ALA A 118 9.79 -27.48 -5.01
CA ALA A 118 11.08 -28.11 -5.28
C ALA A 118 12.08 -27.98 -4.12
N ASN A 119 11.93 -26.94 -3.29
CA ASN A 119 12.74 -26.69 -2.10
C ASN A 119 12.15 -27.27 -0.81
N GLY A 120 11.10 -28.10 -0.91
CA GLY A 120 10.54 -28.85 0.22
C GLY A 120 9.44 -28.14 1.00
N PHE A 121 8.85 -27.08 0.45
CA PHE A 121 7.72 -26.40 1.06
C PHE A 121 6.40 -27.09 0.68
N THR A 122 5.44 -27.07 1.60
CA THR A 122 4.01 -27.22 1.24
C THR A 122 3.49 -25.87 0.78
N VAL A 123 3.00 -25.78 -0.45
CA VAL A 123 2.60 -24.53 -1.09
C VAL A 123 1.09 -24.47 -1.26
N TYR A 124 0.46 -23.44 -0.71
CA TYR A 124 -0.94 -23.11 -0.95
C TYR A 124 -1.01 -22.10 -2.09
N LEU A 125 -1.53 -22.51 -3.24
CA LEU A 125 -1.63 -21.68 -4.44
C LEU A 125 -3.09 -21.42 -4.77
N PHE A 126 -3.49 -20.15 -4.84
CA PHE A 126 -4.80 -19.79 -5.37
C PHE A 126 -4.90 -20.13 -6.86
N THR A 127 -6.01 -20.74 -7.30
CA THR A 127 -6.16 -21.18 -8.70
C THR A 127 -6.51 -20.03 -9.65
N SER A 128 -6.93 -18.91 -9.08
CA SER A 128 -7.29 -17.68 -9.77
C SER A 128 -6.82 -16.47 -8.96
N LEU A 129 -6.89 -15.29 -9.57
CA LEU A 129 -6.49 -14.04 -8.93
C LEU A 129 -7.18 -13.83 -7.56
N ARG A 130 -6.39 -13.38 -6.58
CA ARG A 130 -6.83 -13.07 -5.22
C ARG A 130 -6.09 -11.85 -4.67
N PRO A 131 -6.76 -11.03 -3.84
CA PRO A 131 -6.23 -9.76 -3.38
C PRO A 131 -5.09 -9.95 -2.37
N THR A 132 -4.22 -8.95 -2.27
CA THR A 132 -3.14 -8.89 -1.27
C THR A 132 -3.62 -9.13 0.19
N PRO A 133 -4.71 -8.52 0.68
CA PRO A 133 -5.23 -8.82 2.02
C PRO A 133 -5.60 -10.29 2.24
N GLU A 134 -6.09 -10.97 1.20
CA GLU A 134 -6.44 -12.39 1.31
C GLU A 134 -5.22 -13.30 1.34
N LEU A 135 -4.12 -12.94 0.65
CA LEU A 135 -2.84 -13.61 0.87
C LEU A 135 -2.41 -13.49 2.35
N SER A 136 -2.44 -12.27 2.90
CA SER A 136 -2.05 -12.03 4.30
C SER A 136 -2.91 -12.86 5.26
N PHE A 137 -4.22 -12.92 5.00
CA PHE A 137 -5.16 -13.77 5.74
C PHE A 137 -4.84 -15.27 5.59
N ALA A 138 -4.53 -15.74 4.38
CA ALA A 138 -4.21 -17.14 4.10
C ALA A 138 -2.93 -17.58 4.80
N ILE A 139 -1.87 -16.76 4.78
CA ILE A 139 -0.62 -17.03 5.51
C ILE A 139 -0.92 -17.33 6.97
N ARG A 140 -1.73 -16.49 7.61
CA ARG A 140 -2.06 -16.63 9.04
C ARG A 140 -3.03 -17.78 9.30
N THR A 141 -3.96 -18.03 8.38
CA THR A 141 -4.95 -19.12 8.48
C THR A 141 -4.29 -20.49 8.39
N PHE A 142 -3.30 -20.65 7.50
CA PHE A 142 -2.59 -21.91 7.30
C PHE A 142 -1.30 -22.02 8.12
N GLY A 143 -0.91 -20.97 8.84
CA GLY A 143 0.34 -20.93 9.59
C GLY A 143 1.57 -21.02 8.68
N CYS A 144 1.49 -20.39 7.49
CA CYS A 144 2.57 -20.45 6.51
C CYS A 144 3.85 -19.81 7.04
N THR A 145 5.00 -20.34 6.62
CA THR A 145 6.31 -19.76 6.92
C THR A 145 6.52 -18.42 6.21
N THR A 146 6.02 -18.33 4.98
CA THR A 146 6.17 -17.16 4.11
C THR A 146 4.98 -17.06 3.16
N GLY A 147 4.93 -16.00 2.37
CA GLY A 147 4.03 -15.93 1.23
C GLY A 147 4.47 -14.91 0.19
N VAL A 148 3.86 -15.00 -0.99
CA VAL A 148 4.16 -14.13 -2.12
C VAL A 148 2.87 -13.70 -2.78
N VAL A 149 2.70 -12.40 -3.00
CA VAL A 149 1.70 -11.89 -3.95
C VAL A 149 2.42 -11.31 -5.16
N VAL A 150 2.06 -11.80 -6.34
CA VAL A 150 2.55 -11.27 -7.61
C VAL A 150 1.63 -10.12 -8.04
N THR A 151 2.13 -8.90 -7.86
CA THR A 151 1.41 -7.66 -8.17
C THR A 151 2.34 -6.45 -8.16
N ALA A 152 2.04 -5.47 -9.00
CA ALA A 152 2.57 -4.10 -8.88
C ALA A 152 1.51 -3.09 -8.38
N SER A 153 0.46 -3.56 -7.70
CA SER A 153 -0.62 -2.76 -7.11
C SER A 153 -1.22 -1.79 -8.14
N HIS A 154 -1.08 -0.49 -7.92
CA HIS A 154 -1.64 0.59 -8.74
C HIS A 154 -0.70 1.08 -9.85
N ASN A 155 0.44 0.42 -10.12
CA ASN A 155 1.38 0.82 -11.18
C ASN A 155 0.76 0.71 -12.60
N PRO A 156 1.34 1.35 -13.63
CA PRO A 156 0.89 1.20 -15.02
C PRO A 156 0.97 -0.26 -15.55
N PRO A 157 0.30 -0.59 -16.67
CA PRO A 157 0.18 -1.96 -17.21
C PRO A 157 1.51 -2.68 -17.50
N GLN A 158 2.54 -1.94 -17.88
CA GLN A 158 3.86 -2.48 -18.21
C GLN A 158 4.65 -2.96 -17.00
N TYR A 159 4.19 -2.67 -15.78
CA TYR A 159 4.85 -3.10 -14.54
C TYR A 159 4.22 -4.37 -13.99
N ASN A 160 5.06 -5.24 -13.43
CA ASN A 160 4.64 -6.27 -12.49
C ASN A 160 5.56 -6.24 -11.25
N GLY A 161 5.24 -7.03 -10.24
CA GLY A 161 5.98 -7.08 -8.99
C GLY A 161 5.82 -8.40 -8.28
N TYR A 162 6.67 -8.60 -7.29
CA TYR A 162 6.72 -9.77 -6.41
C TYR A 162 6.86 -9.21 -5.01
N LYS A 163 5.82 -9.32 -4.17
CA LYS A 163 5.89 -8.85 -2.78
C LYS A 163 6.10 -10.06 -1.87
N ALA A 164 7.14 -10.04 -1.03
CA ALA A 164 7.46 -11.13 -0.11
C ALA A 164 6.92 -10.87 1.30
N TYR A 165 6.32 -11.89 1.91
CA TYR A 165 5.68 -11.84 3.22
C TYR A 165 6.33 -12.84 4.18
N TRP A 166 6.24 -12.57 5.48
CA TRP A 166 6.70 -13.46 6.53
C TRP A 166 5.55 -14.20 7.21
N SER A 167 5.87 -15.07 8.16
CA SER A 167 4.92 -15.95 8.87
C SER A 167 3.85 -15.23 9.68
N ASP A 168 4.06 -13.95 10.00
CA ASP A 168 3.06 -13.12 10.66
C ASP A 168 1.96 -12.65 9.69
N GLY A 169 2.12 -12.84 8.38
CA GLY A 169 1.23 -12.35 7.33
C GLY A 169 1.53 -10.92 6.88
N ALA A 170 2.62 -10.30 7.35
CA ALA A 170 3.06 -8.97 6.93
C ALA A 170 4.13 -9.04 5.84
N GLN A 171 4.27 -7.98 5.05
CA GLN A 171 5.42 -7.82 4.16
C GLN A 171 6.71 -7.77 4.99
N VAL A 172 7.78 -8.41 4.49
CA VAL A 172 9.04 -8.58 5.23
C VAL A 172 9.64 -7.25 5.75
N THR A 173 10.15 -7.30 6.98
CA THR A 173 10.89 -6.22 7.66
C THR A 173 12.26 -6.73 8.12
N PRO A 174 13.17 -5.85 8.58
CA PRO A 174 14.41 -6.28 9.21
C PRO A 174 14.15 -7.18 10.43
N PRO A 175 15.01 -8.20 10.68
CA PRO A 175 16.20 -8.55 9.90
C PRO A 175 15.93 -9.47 8.69
N HIS A 176 14.68 -9.90 8.47
CA HIS A 176 14.35 -10.89 7.44
C HIS A 176 14.56 -10.36 6.03
N ASP A 177 14.18 -9.12 5.75
CA ASP A 177 14.36 -8.49 4.44
C ASP A 177 15.84 -8.53 3.97
N THR A 178 16.77 -8.12 4.81
CA THR A 178 18.21 -8.07 4.53
C THR A 178 18.76 -9.48 4.31
N GLY A 179 18.34 -10.44 5.14
CA GLY A 179 18.74 -11.83 4.98
C GLY A 179 18.23 -12.45 3.68
N ILE A 180 17.02 -12.11 3.23
CA ILE A 180 16.47 -12.56 1.94
C ILE A 180 17.30 -11.97 0.79
N ILE A 181 17.58 -10.66 0.83
CA ILE A 181 18.39 -9.97 -0.18
C ILE A 181 19.75 -10.65 -0.34
N ASP A 182 20.42 -10.93 0.77
CA ASP A 182 21.71 -11.62 0.78
C ASP A 182 21.65 -13.01 0.12
N GLU A 183 20.59 -13.78 0.37
CA GLU A 183 20.44 -15.11 -0.23
C GLU A 183 20.02 -15.04 -1.71
N VAL A 184 19.18 -14.07 -2.11
CA VAL A 184 18.83 -13.81 -3.53
C VAL A 184 20.08 -13.48 -4.34
N ASN A 185 20.96 -12.61 -3.82
CA ASN A 185 22.20 -12.22 -4.48
C ASN A 185 23.21 -13.37 -4.62
N LYS A 186 23.07 -14.46 -3.83
CA LYS A 186 23.94 -15.65 -3.88
C LYS A 186 23.40 -16.75 -4.79
N VAL A 187 22.19 -16.62 -5.34
CA VAL A 187 21.58 -17.69 -6.15
C VAL A 187 22.38 -17.94 -7.42
N ASN A 188 22.91 -19.15 -7.53
CA ASN A 188 23.62 -19.65 -8.71
C ASN A 188 22.97 -20.91 -9.34
N SER A 189 22.00 -21.50 -8.65
CA SER A 189 21.29 -22.71 -9.04
C SER A 189 19.83 -22.58 -8.62
N ILE A 190 18.92 -23.04 -9.48
CA ILE A 190 17.48 -22.98 -9.27
C ILE A 190 16.97 -24.41 -9.23
N LYS A 191 16.18 -24.74 -8.20
CA LYS A 191 15.42 -25.99 -8.14
C LYS A 191 13.98 -25.71 -8.54
N ILE A 192 13.44 -26.53 -9.43
CA ILE A 192 12.07 -26.40 -9.89
C ILE A 192 11.50 -27.79 -10.18
N ILE A 193 10.21 -27.97 -9.89
CA ILE A 193 9.41 -29.13 -10.29
C ILE A 193 8.24 -28.63 -11.16
N SER A 194 7.62 -29.48 -11.96
CA SER A 194 6.39 -29.07 -12.65
C SER A 194 5.23 -28.92 -11.67
N LYS A 195 4.26 -28.05 -12.00
CA LYS A 195 3.04 -27.89 -11.21
C LYS A 195 2.28 -29.20 -11.03
N ASP A 196 2.08 -29.94 -12.11
CA ASP A 196 1.38 -31.23 -12.08
C ASP A 196 2.06 -32.21 -11.12
N GLU A 197 3.39 -32.25 -11.13
CA GLU A 197 4.14 -33.10 -10.20
C GLU A 197 4.00 -32.62 -8.76
N GLY A 198 4.08 -31.31 -8.52
CA GLY A 198 3.89 -30.71 -7.21
C GLY A 198 2.50 -31.00 -6.63
N VAL A 199 1.44 -30.90 -7.45
CA VAL A 199 0.07 -31.23 -7.07
C VAL A 199 -0.07 -32.72 -6.79
N ARG A 200 0.43 -33.58 -7.69
CA ARG A 200 0.39 -35.04 -7.53
C ARG A 200 1.10 -35.52 -6.26
N GLN A 201 2.20 -34.88 -5.89
CA GLN A 201 2.94 -35.17 -4.66
C GLN A 201 2.31 -34.53 -3.40
N GLY A 202 1.24 -33.75 -3.52
CA GLY A 202 0.64 -33.01 -2.41
C GLY A 202 1.52 -31.86 -1.88
N LYS A 203 2.54 -31.45 -2.63
CA LYS A 203 3.41 -30.31 -2.30
C LYS A 203 2.82 -28.98 -2.73
N ILE A 204 1.98 -28.98 -3.76
CA ILE A 204 1.19 -27.82 -4.16
C ILE A 204 -0.28 -28.15 -3.91
N ILE A 205 -0.87 -27.42 -2.97
CA ILE A 205 -2.28 -27.50 -2.58
C ILE A 205 -2.98 -26.31 -3.23
N LEU A 206 -3.93 -26.61 -4.12
CA LEU A 206 -4.77 -25.60 -4.73
C LEU A 206 -5.86 -25.17 -3.74
N ILE A 207 -6.02 -23.86 -3.53
CA ILE A 207 -6.97 -23.26 -2.58
C ILE A 207 -7.89 -22.25 -3.27
N ASP A 208 -9.13 -22.12 -2.80
CA ASP A 208 -10.12 -21.15 -3.31
C ASP A 208 -11.19 -20.88 -2.22
N ASN A 209 -12.44 -21.32 -2.45
CA ASN A 209 -13.63 -20.97 -1.66
C ASN A 209 -13.52 -21.26 -0.16
N ASP A 210 -12.74 -22.26 0.25
CA ASP A 210 -12.58 -22.64 1.66
C ASP A 210 -11.81 -21.59 2.47
N VAL A 211 -11.00 -20.78 1.79
CA VAL A 211 -10.34 -19.58 2.33
C VAL A 211 -11.22 -18.36 2.11
N ASP A 212 -11.79 -18.21 0.91
CA ASP A 212 -12.61 -17.05 0.53
C ASP A 212 -13.78 -16.84 1.50
N GLU A 213 -14.52 -17.89 1.84
CA GLU A 213 -15.65 -17.81 2.76
C GLU A 213 -15.23 -17.38 4.17
N LYS A 214 -14.06 -17.82 4.64
CA LYS A 214 -13.51 -17.43 5.94
C LYS A 214 -13.06 -15.97 5.93
N TYR A 215 -12.46 -15.53 4.82
CA TYR A 215 -12.03 -14.16 4.60
C TYR A 215 -13.25 -13.21 4.53
N TRP A 216 -14.27 -13.52 3.73
CA TRP A 216 -15.50 -12.72 3.67
C TRP A 216 -16.24 -12.68 5.01
N ALA A 217 -16.27 -13.80 5.73
CA ALA A 217 -16.81 -13.83 7.09
C ALA A 217 -16.00 -12.92 8.02
N MET A 218 -14.67 -12.86 7.87
CA MET A 218 -13.82 -11.94 8.62
C MET A 218 -14.17 -10.48 8.32
N CYS A 219 -14.24 -10.07 7.05
CA CYS A 219 -14.60 -8.70 6.66
C CYS A 219 -15.94 -8.27 7.29
N LYS A 220 -16.96 -9.13 7.20
CA LYS A 220 -18.31 -8.83 7.76
C LYS A 220 -18.32 -8.75 9.29
N ARG A 221 -17.46 -9.50 10.00
CA ARG A 221 -17.39 -9.47 11.47
C ARG A 221 -16.83 -8.17 12.03
N GLN A 222 -16.14 -7.36 11.22
CA GLN A 222 -15.59 -6.08 11.66
C GLN A 222 -16.65 -4.98 11.77
N LEU A 223 -17.85 -5.21 11.21
CA LEU A 223 -18.96 -4.26 11.22
C LEU A 223 -19.67 -4.23 12.58
N PHE A 224 -20.24 -3.09 12.93
CA PHE A 224 -20.75 -2.81 14.28
C PHE A 224 -22.25 -3.02 14.45
N ARG A 225 -23.04 -2.84 13.39
CA ARG A 225 -24.49 -2.59 13.43
C ARG A 225 -25.26 -3.54 12.49
N PRO A 226 -25.23 -4.86 12.75
CA PRO A 226 -25.92 -5.84 11.92
C PRO A 226 -27.42 -5.58 11.79
N GLU A 227 -28.08 -5.09 12.85
CA GLU A 227 -29.52 -4.77 12.81
C GLU A 227 -29.83 -3.58 11.92
N LEU A 228 -28.98 -2.53 11.93
CA LEU A 228 -29.15 -1.38 11.05
C LEU A 228 -28.96 -1.80 9.59
N ILE A 229 -27.92 -2.58 9.31
CA ILE A 229 -27.67 -3.16 7.98
C ILE A 229 -28.88 -3.94 7.51
N LYS A 230 -29.38 -4.89 8.31
CA LYS A 230 -30.55 -5.70 7.97
C LYS A 230 -31.80 -4.87 7.63
N GLN A 231 -31.99 -3.75 8.34
CA GLN A 231 -33.15 -2.88 8.14
C GLN A 231 -33.01 -1.94 6.95
N LYS A 232 -31.79 -1.42 6.70
CA LYS A 232 -31.56 -0.23 5.87
C LYS A 232 -30.60 -0.44 4.71
N ALA A 233 -29.89 -1.57 4.59
CA ALA A 233 -28.89 -1.78 3.54
C ALA A 233 -29.45 -1.58 2.11
N LYS A 234 -30.73 -1.90 1.90
CA LYS A 234 -31.43 -1.69 0.61
C LYS A 234 -31.65 -0.21 0.27
N ASP A 235 -31.59 0.68 1.25
CA ASP A 235 -31.77 2.13 1.09
C ASP A 235 -30.46 2.83 0.67
N VAL A 236 -29.34 2.10 0.65
CA VAL A 236 -28.02 2.57 0.22
C VAL A 236 -27.61 1.87 -1.08
N ARG A 237 -27.28 2.68 -2.08
CA ARG A 237 -26.81 2.24 -3.38
C ARG A 237 -25.35 2.61 -3.56
N VAL A 238 -24.52 1.62 -3.86
CA VAL A 238 -23.09 1.78 -4.08
C VAL A 238 -22.77 1.53 -5.54
N VAL A 239 -22.06 2.44 -6.18
CA VAL A 239 -21.36 2.13 -7.43
C VAL A 239 -19.94 1.73 -7.11
N TYR A 240 -19.50 0.60 -7.65
CA TYR A 240 -18.20 0.04 -7.36
C TYR A 240 -17.36 -0.12 -8.64
N THR A 241 -16.05 0.09 -8.54
CA THR A 241 -15.12 -0.32 -9.60
C THR A 241 -13.88 -1.01 -9.01
N PRO A 242 -13.54 -2.23 -9.49
CA PRO A 242 -12.30 -2.89 -9.11
C PRO A 242 -11.11 -2.40 -9.95
N LEU A 243 -11.32 -1.46 -10.89
CA LEU A 243 -10.31 -1.00 -11.86
C LEU A 243 -9.61 -2.15 -12.60
N HIS A 244 -10.41 -3.12 -13.08
CA HIS A 244 -9.95 -4.38 -13.70
C HIS A 244 -9.13 -5.29 -12.76
N GLY A 245 -9.28 -5.11 -11.44
CA GLY A 245 -8.57 -5.81 -10.40
C GLY A 245 -9.28 -7.02 -9.79
N THR A 246 -8.73 -7.46 -8.68
CA THR A 246 -9.18 -8.59 -7.85
C THR A 246 -10.46 -8.31 -7.06
N GLY A 247 -10.74 -7.04 -6.75
CA GLY A 247 -11.77 -6.69 -5.77
C GLY A 247 -13.22 -7.02 -6.15
N ALA A 248 -13.56 -7.21 -7.44
CA ALA A 248 -14.94 -7.49 -7.88
C ALA A 248 -15.59 -8.65 -7.16
N MET A 249 -14.92 -9.81 -7.12
CA MET A 249 -15.47 -11.00 -6.49
C MET A 249 -15.75 -10.75 -4.99
N HIS A 250 -14.80 -10.15 -4.28
CA HIS A 250 -14.85 -10.02 -2.83
C HIS A 250 -15.79 -8.90 -2.37
N VAL A 251 -15.71 -7.71 -2.98
CA VAL A 251 -16.55 -6.57 -2.61
C VAL A 251 -18.01 -6.82 -2.96
N GLU A 252 -18.30 -7.36 -4.16
CA GLU A 252 -19.69 -7.71 -4.52
C GLU A 252 -20.26 -8.76 -3.58
N LYS A 253 -19.47 -9.78 -3.22
CA LYS A 253 -19.92 -10.83 -2.29
C LYS A 253 -20.16 -10.29 -0.89
N VAL A 254 -19.20 -9.55 -0.31
CA VAL A 254 -19.29 -9.03 1.06
C VAL A 254 -20.45 -8.04 1.17
N LEU A 255 -20.54 -7.05 0.29
CA LEU A 255 -21.62 -6.05 0.33
C LEU A 255 -22.97 -6.65 -0.06
N GLY A 256 -23.00 -7.59 -1.00
CA GLY A 256 -24.21 -8.31 -1.39
C GLY A 256 -24.79 -9.17 -0.27
N ASP A 257 -23.94 -9.89 0.47
CA ASP A 257 -24.33 -10.65 1.68
C ASP A 257 -24.93 -9.76 2.77
N LEU A 258 -24.51 -8.49 2.84
CA LEU A 258 -25.05 -7.49 3.76
C LEU A 258 -26.37 -6.88 3.24
N GLY A 259 -26.81 -7.23 2.04
CA GLY A 259 -28.07 -6.77 1.45
C GLY A 259 -28.01 -5.41 0.77
N LEU A 260 -26.82 -4.89 0.48
CA LEU A 260 -26.66 -3.63 -0.26
C LEU A 260 -26.88 -3.81 -1.76
N THR A 261 -27.32 -2.73 -2.42
CA THR A 261 -27.35 -2.68 -3.89
C THR A 261 -25.98 -2.22 -4.41
N VAL A 262 -25.20 -3.16 -4.97
CA VAL A 262 -23.89 -2.88 -5.57
C VAL A 262 -24.02 -2.89 -7.09
N ILE A 263 -23.62 -1.78 -7.72
CA ILE A 263 -23.62 -1.62 -9.17
C ILE A 263 -22.17 -1.47 -9.62
N THR A 264 -21.60 -2.54 -10.15
CA THR A 264 -20.21 -2.51 -10.59
C THR A 264 -20.10 -1.91 -12.00
N VAL A 265 -19.13 -1.03 -12.23
CA VAL A 265 -18.83 -0.44 -13.54
C VAL A 265 -18.58 -1.56 -14.57
N PRO A 266 -19.47 -1.79 -15.54
CA PRO A 266 -19.40 -2.96 -16.42
C PRO A 266 -18.09 -3.06 -17.20
N GLU A 267 -17.58 -1.93 -17.67
CA GLU A 267 -16.35 -1.80 -18.46
C GLU A 267 -15.10 -2.13 -17.66
N GLN A 268 -15.14 -1.97 -16.33
CA GLN A 268 -14.01 -2.17 -15.42
C GLN A 268 -14.16 -3.44 -14.57
N ARG A 269 -15.30 -4.15 -14.64
CA ARG A 269 -15.60 -5.30 -13.79
C ARG A 269 -14.70 -6.51 -14.05
N LYS A 270 -14.40 -6.80 -15.32
CA LYS A 270 -13.60 -7.97 -15.69
C LYS A 270 -12.11 -7.69 -15.49
N PRO A 271 -11.35 -8.64 -14.94
CA PRO A 271 -9.89 -8.57 -14.89
C PRO A 271 -9.28 -8.35 -16.27
N ASP A 272 -8.41 -7.34 -16.39
CA ASP A 272 -7.63 -7.03 -17.59
C ASP A 272 -6.35 -6.28 -17.21
N GLY A 273 -5.22 -6.96 -17.33
CA GLY A 273 -3.89 -6.42 -17.02
C GLY A 273 -3.40 -5.31 -17.95
N ASN A 274 -4.13 -4.97 -19.02
CA ASN A 274 -3.88 -3.77 -19.82
C ASN A 274 -4.52 -2.50 -19.23
N PHE A 275 -5.44 -2.64 -18.27
CA PHE A 275 -6.19 -1.54 -17.67
C PHE A 275 -6.80 -0.58 -18.73
N PRO A 276 -7.52 -1.06 -19.76
CA PRO A 276 -7.79 -0.30 -20.99
C PRO A 276 -8.63 0.97 -20.81
N THR A 277 -9.27 1.14 -19.66
CA THR A 277 -10.13 2.29 -19.36
C THR A 277 -9.45 3.39 -18.55
N VAL A 278 -8.23 3.15 -18.05
CA VAL A 278 -7.49 4.08 -17.17
C VAL A 278 -6.01 4.10 -17.52
N GLU A 279 -5.37 5.26 -17.44
CA GLU A 279 -3.91 5.34 -17.58
C GLU A 279 -3.20 4.61 -16.43
N LYS A 280 -3.76 4.75 -15.23
CA LYS A 280 -3.24 4.15 -14.00
C LYS A 280 -4.41 3.67 -13.14
N PRO A 281 -4.43 2.40 -12.71
CA PRO A 281 -5.51 1.86 -11.88
C PRO A 281 -5.30 2.25 -10.40
N ASN A 282 -5.31 3.56 -10.11
CA ASN A 282 -5.07 4.10 -8.77
C ASN A 282 -6.32 4.83 -8.27
N PRO A 283 -7.02 4.32 -7.23
CA PRO A 283 -8.24 4.94 -6.70
C PRO A 283 -7.99 6.30 -6.02
N GLU A 284 -6.73 6.69 -5.83
CA GLU A 284 -6.33 8.03 -5.36
C GLU A 284 -6.52 9.12 -6.44
N GLU A 285 -6.56 8.74 -7.71
CA GLU A 285 -6.56 9.66 -8.85
C GLU A 285 -7.99 9.88 -9.35
N ALA A 286 -8.47 11.13 -9.34
CA ALA A 286 -9.81 11.47 -9.81
C ALA A 286 -10.16 10.91 -11.22
N PRO A 287 -9.24 10.90 -12.21
CA PRO A 287 -9.52 10.29 -13.51
C PRO A 287 -9.88 8.80 -13.46
N ALA A 288 -9.33 8.02 -12.51
CA ALA A 288 -9.62 6.59 -12.39
C ALA A 288 -11.08 6.32 -11.95
N LEU A 289 -11.69 7.27 -11.23
CA LEU A 289 -13.06 7.18 -10.72
C LEU A 289 -14.11 7.74 -11.69
N LYS A 290 -13.70 8.34 -12.81
CA LYS A 290 -14.59 9.06 -13.72
C LYS A 290 -15.80 8.22 -14.16
N MET A 291 -15.57 7.00 -14.67
CA MET A 291 -16.63 6.10 -15.12
C MET A 291 -17.58 5.71 -13.97
N ALA A 292 -17.03 5.46 -12.78
CA ALA A 292 -17.81 5.13 -11.60
C ALA A 292 -18.69 6.32 -11.15
N ILE A 293 -18.17 7.54 -11.18
CA ILE A 293 -18.93 8.77 -10.87
C ILE A 293 -20.03 9.01 -11.89
N GLU A 294 -19.76 8.83 -13.19
CA GLU A 294 -20.77 8.96 -14.25
C GLU A 294 -21.92 7.96 -14.06
N LEU A 295 -21.58 6.69 -13.76
CA LEU A 295 -22.57 5.67 -13.43
C LEU A 295 -23.32 6.00 -12.13
N ALA A 296 -22.64 6.51 -11.11
CA ALA A 296 -23.25 6.91 -9.85
C ALA A 296 -24.24 8.06 -9.99
N LYS A 297 -23.94 9.04 -10.84
CA LYS A 297 -24.89 10.12 -11.21
C LYS A 297 -26.14 9.55 -11.88
N LYS A 298 -25.98 8.61 -12.83
CA LYS A 298 -27.09 7.95 -13.53
C LYS A 298 -27.95 7.12 -12.57
N GLU A 299 -27.31 6.34 -11.71
CA GLU A 299 -27.97 5.42 -10.79
C GLU A 299 -28.39 6.08 -9.48
N LYS A 300 -28.11 7.38 -9.28
CA LYS A 300 -28.37 8.10 -8.02
C LYS A 300 -27.80 7.36 -6.81
N ALA A 301 -26.55 6.91 -6.94
CA ALA A 301 -25.86 6.20 -5.88
C ALA A 301 -25.49 7.15 -4.73
N ASP A 302 -25.32 6.58 -3.54
CA ASP A 302 -24.95 7.30 -2.32
C ASP A 302 -23.43 7.38 -2.15
N ALA A 303 -22.70 6.42 -2.72
CA ALA A 303 -21.25 6.40 -2.72
C ALA A 303 -20.70 5.69 -3.97
N VAL A 304 -19.57 6.19 -4.44
CA VAL A 304 -18.65 5.48 -5.32
C VAL A 304 -17.58 4.86 -4.44
N MET A 305 -17.24 3.61 -4.73
CA MET A 305 -16.17 2.87 -4.09
C MET A 305 -15.24 2.29 -5.15
N ALA A 306 -13.95 2.29 -4.90
CA ALA A 306 -12.98 1.68 -5.78
C ALA A 306 -11.86 1.01 -5.00
N THR A 307 -11.33 -0.06 -5.57
CA THR A 307 -10.08 -0.67 -5.12
C THR A 307 -9.07 -0.68 -6.25
N ASP A 308 -7.78 -0.70 -5.91
CA ASP A 308 -6.72 -0.93 -6.88
C ASP A 308 -6.64 -2.41 -7.29
N PRO A 309 -5.77 -2.79 -8.26
CA PRO A 309 -5.77 -4.13 -8.84
C PRO A 309 -5.58 -5.30 -7.85
N ASP A 310 -4.80 -5.13 -6.79
CA ASP A 310 -4.60 -6.12 -5.74
C ASP A 310 -5.45 -5.88 -4.48
N ALA A 311 -6.37 -4.91 -4.56
CA ALA A 311 -7.36 -4.53 -3.55
C ALA A 311 -6.81 -4.30 -2.14
N ASP A 312 -5.57 -3.81 -2.05
CA ASP A 312 -4.99 -3.33 -0.79
C ASP A 312 -5.31 -1.84 -0.55
N ARG A 313 -5.74 -1.10 -1.59
CA ARG A 313 -6.21 0.29 -1.45
C ARG A 313 -7.71 0.42 -1.64
N PHE A 314 -8.30 1.38 -0.95
CA PHE A 314 -9.71 1.74 -1.06
C PHE A 314 -9.89 3.24 -1.26
N GLY A 315 -10.56 3.65 -2.34
CA GLY A 315 -10.97 5.04 -2.56
C GLY A 315 -12.48 5.19 -2.65
N SER A 316 -12.96 6.38 -2.34
CA SER A 316 -14.39 6.68 -2.40
C SER A 316 -14.66 8.12 -2.82
N ALA A 317 -15.73 8.30 -3.59
CA ALA A 317 -16.30 9.61 -3.86
C ALA A 317 -17.77 9.61 -3.41
N VAL A 318 -18.26 10.76 -2.95
CA VAL A 318 -19.61 10.93 -2.43
C VAL A 318 -20.27 12.19 -2.99
N PRO A 319 -21.61 12.24 -3.10
CA PRO A 319 -22.31 13.42 -3.58
C PRO A 319 -22.26 14.56 -2.57
N ALA A 320 -21.97 15.76 -3.04
CA ALA A 320 -22.15 17.01 -2.32
C ALA A 320 -23.57 17.55 -2.49
N ALA A 321 -23.96 18.51 -1.64
CA ALA A 321 -25.29 19.12 -1.66
C ALA A 321 -25.65 19.79 -3.00
N ASN A 322 -24.65 20.24 -3.77
CA ASN A 322 -24.83 20.84 -5.10
C ASN A 322 -24.96 19.79 -6.23
N GLY A 323 -24.94 18.49 -5.92
CA GLY A 323 -25.02 17.39 -6.89
C GLY A 323 -23.68 17.02 -7.55
N GLU A 324 -22.61 17.74 -7.26
CA GLU A 324 -21.26 17.32 -7.67
C GLU A 324 -20.73 16.20 -6.79
N TRP A 325 -19.73 15.49 -7.30
CA TRP A 325 -19.11 14.37 -6.59
C TRP A 325 -17.73 14.77 -6.09
N VAL A 326 -17.50 14.54 -4.81
CA VAL A 326 -16.25 14.88 -4.14
C VAL A 326 -15.49 13.60 -3.84
N LEU A 327 -14.26 13.51 -4.35
CA LEU A 327 -13.31 12.46 -3.96
C LEU A 327 -12.88 12.71 -2.52
N ILE A 328 -13.07 11.71 -1.66
CA ILE A 328 -12.58 11.74 -0.29
C ILE A 328 -11.12 11.31 -0.30
N SER A 329 -10.23 12.17 0.19
CA SER A 329 -8.80 11.86 0.25
C SER A 329 -8.51 10.71 1.21
N GLY A 330 -7.33 10.09 1.07
CA GLY A 330 -6.95 8.98 1.92
C GLY A 330 -6.94 9.33 3.41
N ASN A 331 -6.47 10.55 3.73
CA ASN A 331 -6.52 11.12 5.08
C ASN A 331 -7.94 11.39 5.56
N GLN A 332 -8.80 11.98 4.72
CA GLN A 332 -10.18 12.29 5.09
C GLN A 332 -10.99 11.02 5.38
N MET A 333 -10.81 9.96 4.58
CA MET A 333 -11.45 8.68 4.84
C MET A 333 -10.89 8.02 6.12
N GLY A 334 -9.58 8.12 6.37
CA GLY A 334 -8.98 7.67 7.63
C GLY A 334 -9.52 8.39 8.86
N VAL A 335 -9.77 9.71 8.75
CA VAL A 335 -10.44 10.51 9.77
C VAL A 335 -11.88 10.05 9.99
N LEU A 336 -12.64 9.84 8.92
CA LEU A 336 -14.02 9.35 8.99
C LEU A 336 -14.10 7.95 9.61
N PHE A 337 -13.22 7.03 9.24
CA PHE A 337 -13.14 5.70 9.86
C PHE A 337 -12.73 5.77 11.32
N THR A 338 -11.74 6.60 11.67
CA THR A 338 -11.33 6.82 13.06
C THR A 338 -12.52 7.27 13.92
N ASP A 339 -13.24 8.30 13.47
CA ASP A 339 -14.44 8.79 14.14
C ASP A 339 -15.51 7.70 14.24
N TYR A 340 -15.86 7.06 13.13
CA TYR A 340 -16.94 6.08 13.08
C TYR A 340 -16.67 4.86 13.97
N ILE A 341 -15.44 4.34 13.97
CA ILE A 341 -15.03 3.21 14.82
C ILE A 341 -15.13 3.61 16.29
N ILE A 342 -14.64 4.78 16.67
CA ILE A 342 -14.70 5.27 18.06
C ILE A 342 -16.15 5.47 18.51
N VAL A 343 -16.95 6.18 17.72
CA VAL A 343 -18.37 6.45 17.99
C VAL A 343 -19.14 5.14 18.14
N SER A 344 -18.99 4.21 17.20
CA SER A 344 -19.70 2.93 17.23
C SER A 344 -19.29 2.07 18.42
N ARG A 345 -18.00 2.02 18.76
CA ARG A 345 -17.54 1.32 19.96
C ARG A 345 -18.06 1.95 21.25
N LYS A 346 -18.17 3.27 21.32
CA LYS A 346 -18.73 3.96 22.50
C LYS A 346 -20.24 3.72 22.65
N GLU A 347 -21.01 3.96 21.60
CA GLU A 347 -22.47 3.79 21.62
C GLU A 347 -22.88 2.34 21.93
N LEU A 348 -22.13 1.36 21.43
CA LEU A 348 -22.41 -0.06 21.66
C LEU A 348 -21.72 -0.62 22.91
N ASN A 349 -21.00 0.21 23.67
CA ASN A 349 -20.20 -0.21 24.84
C ASN A 349 -19.22 -1.37 24.52
N LYS A 350 -18.55 -1.27 23.37
CA LYS A 350 -17.57 -2.24 22.83
C LYS A 350 -16.15 -1.66 22.68
N MET A 351 -15.84 -0.58 23.39
CA MET A 351 -14.48 -0.04 23.43
C MET A 351 -13.58 -1.00 24.23
N PRO A 352 -12.47 -1.52 23.67
CA PRO A 352 -11.55 -2.35 24.45
C PRO A 352 -10.79 -1.49 25.47
N LYS A 353 -10.13 -2.15 26.44
CA LYS A 353 -9.17 -1.46 27.32
C LYS A 353 -7.96 -0.99 26.50
N ASN A 354 -7.38 0.15 26.84
CA ASN A 354 -6.21 0.72 26.15
C ASN A 354 -6.35 0.68 24.61
N PRO A 355 -7.43 1.25 24.04
CA PRO A 355 -7.64 1.22 22.60
C PRO A 355 -6.53 2.02 21.91
N ALA A 356 -6.02 1.50 20.78
CA ALA A 356 -4.97 2.16 20.03
C ALA A 356 -5.22 2.18 18.51
N ILE A 357 -4.83 3.30 17.91
CA ILE A 357 -4.79 3.52 16.46
C ILE A 357 -3.32 3.61 16.04
N ILE A 358 -3.00 3.16 14.83
CA ILE A 358 -1.66 3.28 14.28
C ILE A 358 -1.72 4.06 12.96
N ARG A 359 -0.87 5.07 12.78
CA ARG A 359 -0.78 5.81 11.51
C ARG A 359 0.65 5.97 11.01
N SER A 360 0.78 6.16 9.70
CA SER A 360 2.04 6.53 9.06
C SER A 360 2.49 7.94 9.46
N ILE A 361 3.81 8.17 9.48
CA ILE A 361 4.45 9.43 9.88
C ILE A 361 4.10 10.64 9.01
N VAL A 362 3.59 10.42 7.79
CA VAL A 362 3.15 11.49 6.88
C VAL A 362 1.63 11.55 6.72
N THR A 363 0.91 10.72 7.47
CA THR A 363 -0.55 10.74 7.59
C THR A 363 -1.01 11.94 8.40
N SER A 364 -2.17 12.51 8.04
CA SER A 364 -2.72 13.70 8.69
C SER A 364 -2.79 13.56 10.21
N PRO A 365 -2.33 14.55 10.98
CA PRO A 365 -2.36 14.50 12.45
C PRO A 365 -3.77 14.73 13.02
N MET A 366 -4.79 15.00 12.19
CA MET A 366 -6.16 15.20 12.67
C MET A 366 -6.68 14.04 13.52
N VAL A 367 -6.29 12.80 13.19
CA VAL A 367 -6.69 11.62 13.96
C VAL A 367 -6.14 11.63 15.40
N ASP A 368 -5.02 12.29 15.65
CA ASP A 368 -4.43 12.41 16.99
C ASP A 368 -5.35 13.26 17.89
N TYR A 369 -5.97 14.30 17.34
CA TYR A 369 -6.92 15.15 18.06
C TYR A 369 -8.20 14.39 18.40
N ILE A 370 -8.74 13.63 17.44
CA ILE A 370 -9.93 12.78 17.63
C ILE A 370 -9.62 11.71 18.70
N ALA A 371 -8.51 11.00 18.56
CA ALA A 371 -8.11 9.93 19.47
C ALA A 371 -7.90 10.47 20.91
N LYS A 372 -7.16 11.58 21.06
CA LYS A 372 -6.92 12.22 22.37
C LYS A 372 -8.22 12.62 23.06
N ALA A 373 -9.16 13.25 22.34
CA ALA A 373 -10.46 13.64 22.89
C ALA A 373 -11.31 12.45 23.33
N ASN A 374 -11.00 11.25 22.83
CA ASN A 374 -11.74 10.02 23.10
C ASN A 374 -10.99 9.02 23.99
N GLY A 375 -9.81 9.37 24.51
CA GLY A 375 -9.00 8.49 25.37
C GLY A 375 -8.39 7.30 24.61
N VAL A 376 -8.11 7.47 23.33
CA VAL A 376 -7.51 6.46 22.45
C VAL A 376 -6.04 6.81 22.23
N HIS A 377 -5.17 5.81 22.37
CA HIS A 377 -3.74 5.95 22.09
C HIS A 377 -3.48 6.00 20.59
N VAL A 378 -2.47 6.75 20.16
CA VAL A 378 -2.00 6.74 18.76
C VAL A 378 -0.52 6.43 18.75
N ASP A 379 -0.15 5.38 18.02
CA ASP A 379 1.22 5.13 17.65
C ASP A 379 1.49 5.60 16.21
N GLU A 380 2.60 6.30 16.04
CA GLU A 380 3.10 6.74 14.74
C GLU A 380 4.23 5.81 14.29
N CYS A 381 4.22 5.39 13.02
CA CYS A 381 5.27 4.55 12.44
C CYS A 381 5.74 5.06 11.07
N LEU A 382 6.78 4.44 10.51
CA LEU A 382 7.26 4.80 9.17
C LEU A 382 6.20 4.51 8.10
N THR A 383 6.23 5.24 6.98
CA THR A 383 5.43 4.95 5.79
C THR A 383 5.78 3.58 5.21
N GLY A 384 4.73 2.82 4.87
CA GLY A 384 4.70 1.44 4.42
C GLY A 384 3.98 0.56 5.45
N PHE A 385 2.84 -0.03 5.07
CA PHE A 385 1.98 -0.80 5.97
C PHE A 385 2.66 -1.91 6.79
N LYS A 386 3.81 -2.44 6.32
CA LYS A 386 4.65 -3.36 7.11
C LYS A 386 5.04 -2.80 8.48
N TRP A 387 5.18 -1.47 8.61
CA TRP A 387 5.47 -0.81 9.87
C TRP A 387 4.25 -0.70 10.79
N ILE A 388 3.05 -0.54 10.21
CA ILE A 388 1.80 -0.65 10.96
C ILE A 388 1.67 -2.08 11.51
N ALA A 389 1.86 -3.09 10.65
CA ALA A 389 1.86 -4.49 11.05
C ALA A 389 2.93 -4.81 12.12
N SER A 390 4.12 -4.21 12.02
CA SER A 390 5.17 -4.34 13.04
C SER A 390 4.72 -3.82 14.42
N VAL A 391 4.00 -2.69 14.46
CA VAL A 391 3.41 -2.17 15.71
C VAL A 391 2.25 -3.06 16.19
N MET A 392 1.42 -3.59 15.29
CA MET A 392 0.37 -4.58 15.66
C MET A 392 0.99 -5.82 16.32
N ASN A 393 2.08 -6.36 15.76
CA ASN A 393 2.80 -7.50 16.33
C ASN A 393 3.41 -7.17 17.70
N ARG A 394 3.86 -5.92 17.90
CA ARG A 394 4.29 -5.44 19.22
C ARG A 394 3.14 -5.48 20.22
N TYR A 395 1.94 -5.06 19.83
CA TYR A 395 0.75 -5.16 20.69
C TYR A 395 0.39 -6.61 21.02
N ASP A 396 0.44 -7.53 20.05
CA ASP A 396 0.20 -8.96 20.31
C ASP A 396 1.17 -9.55 21.34
N THR A 397 2.43 -9.10 21.29
CA THR A 397 3.52 -9.58 22.15
C THR A 397 3.51 -8.93 23.53
N LYS A 398 3.43 -7.60 23.60
CA LYS A 398 3.49 -6.83 24.86
C LYS A 398 2.15 -6.75 25.57
N ARG A 399 1.04 -6.80 24.82
CA ARG A 399 -0.35 -6.70 25.30
C ARG A 399 -0.62 -5.42 26.10
N ASP A 400 0.07 -4.34 25.76
CA ASP A 400 -0.07 -3.01 26.35
C ASP A 400 -1.27 -2.24 25.76
N TYR A 401 -1.55 -2.45 24.47
CA TYR A 401 -2.66 -1.83 23.75
C TYR A 401 -3.52 -2.84 22.99
N ASN A 402 -4.77 -2.45 22.72
CA ASN A 402 -5.68 -3.19 21.85
C ASN A 402 -5.88 -2.39 20.55
N TYR A 403 -5.41 -2.95 19.44
CA TYR A 403 -5.58 -2.38 18.12
C TYR A 403 -7.07 -2.22 17.77
N ILE A 404 -7.45 -1.04 17.29
CA ILE A 404 -8.80 -0.80 16.77
C ILE A 404 -8.83 -0.30 15.33
N PHE A 405 -7.73 0.26 14.82
CA PHE A 405 -7.63 0.78 13.45
C PHE A 405 -6.19 1.16 13.08
N GLY A 406 -5.84 1.01 11.80
CA GLY A 406 -4.55 1.42 11.28
C GLY A 406 -4.66 1.87 9.83
N PHE A 407 -3.99 2.97 9.49
CA PHE A 407 -4.08 3.50 8.14
C PHE A 407 -2.88 4.34 7.67
N GLU A 408 -2.81 4.49 6.36
CA GLU A 408 -1.89 5.39 5.67
C GLU A 408 -2.67 6.37 4.79
N GLU A 409 -2.13 7.57 4.60
CA GLU A 409 -2.67 8.60 3.72
C GLU A 409 -2.80 8.16 2.26
N SER A 410 -2.08 7.11 1.88
CA SER A 410 -2.11 6.49 0.54
C SER A 410 -3.25 5.48 0.37
N TYR A 411 -4.42 5.79 0.94
CA TYR A 411 -5.68 5.06 0.76
C TYR A 411 -5.63 3.60 1.28
N GLY A 412 -4.79 3.36 2.28
CA GLY A 412 -4.59 2.05 2.90
C GLY A 412 -5.19 1.99 4.29
N TYR A 413 -6.07 1.03 4.55
CA TYR A 413 -6.81 0.89 5.82
C TYR A 413 -6.86 -0.57 6.26
N ASN A 414 -6.88 -0.80 7.57
CA ASN A 414 -7.07 -2.12 8.16
C ASN A 414 -7.88 -1.96 9.46
N VAL A 415 -8.98 -2.69 9.58
CA VAL A 415 -9.92 -2.61 10.71
C VAL A 415 -9.93 -3.92 11.52
N GLU A 416 -9.29 -4.95 11.00
CA GLU A 416 -9.18 -6.31 11.51
C GLU A 416 -7.78 -6.62 12.07
N THR A 417 -7.62 -7.77 12.74
CA THR A 417 -6.30 -8.23 13.24
C THR A 417 -5.84 -9.52 12.58
N GLU A 418 -6.69 -10.12 11.75
CA GLU A 418 -6.41 -11.35 11.03
C GLU A 418 -5.63 -11.10 9.74
N VAL A 419 -5.56 -9.85 9.29
CA VAL A 419 -4.78 -9.36 8.16
C VAL A 419 -3.68 -8.43 8.70
N ARG A 420 -2.48 -8.49 8.11
CA ARG A 420 -1.29 -7.70 8.46
C ARG A 420 -0.81 -6.88 7.25
N ASP A 421 -1.75 -6.46 6.42
CA ASP A 421 -1.61 -5.51 5.33
C ASP A 421 -2.88 -4.65 5.26
N LYS A 422 -2.93 -3.74 4.30
CA LYS A 422 -4.12 -2.97 3.98
C LYS A 422 -5.19 -3.91 3.39
N ASP A 423 -6.45 -3.65 3.69
CA ASP A 423 -7.59 -4.42 3.20
C ASP A 423 -8.67 -3.50 2.63
N GLY A 424 -8.69 -3.38 1.29
CA GLY A 424 -9.69 -2.61 0.58
C GLY A 424 -11.09 -3.21 0.60
N VAL A 425 -11.23 -4.52 0.85
CA VAL A 425 -12.52 -5.22 0.93
C VAL A 425 -13.18 -4.91 2.28
N SER A 426 -12.43 -5.05 3.37
CA SER A 426 -12.88 -4.68 4.72
C SER A 426 -13.16 -3.17 4.81
N ALA A 427 -12.32 -2.33 4.21
CA ALA A 427 -12.57 -0.89 4.11
C ALA A 427 -13.85 -0.56 3.32
N SER A 428 -14.13 -1.27 2.22
CA SER A 428 -15.38 -1.10 1.45
C SER A 428 -16.61 -1.42 2.30
N ALA A 429 -16.58 -2.52 3.06
CA ALA A 429 -17.65 -2.90 3.98
C ALA A 429 -17.85 -1.87 5.10
N MET A 430 -16.76 -1.39 5.70
CA MET A 430 -16.79 -0.35 6.73
C MET A 430 -17.35 0.96 6.19
N CYS A 431 -16.96 1.37 4.97
CA CYS A 431 -17.49 2.58 4.34
C CYS A 431 -18.99 2.46 4.02
N ALA A 432 -19.44 1.29 3.57
CA ALA A 432 -20.85 1.01 3.34
C ALA A 432 -21.68 1.14 4.64
N GLU A 433 -21.23 0.52 5.73
CA GLU A 433 -21.91 0.64 7.02
C GLU A 433 -21.86 2.07 7.58
N MET A 434 -20.73 2.76 7.46
CA MET A 434 -20.58 4.16 7.89
C MET A 434 -21.50 5.10 7.10
N THR A 435 -21.59 4.93 5.79
CA THR A 435 -22.51 5.68 4.91
C THR A 435 -23.96 5.43 5.33
N LEU A 436 -24.32 4.18 5.55
CA LEU A 436 -25.64 3.78 6.04
C LEU A 436 -25.98 4.42 7.39
N TYR A 437 -25.02 4.38 8.32
CA TYR A 437 -25.18 4.94 9.65
C TYR A 437 -25.43 6.44 9.61
N TRP A 438 -24.55 7.22 8.98
CA TRP A 438 -24.71 8.67 8.94
C TRP A 438 -25.96 9.09 8.18
N ARG A 439 -26.31 8.38 7.10
CA ARG A 439 -27.57 8.61 6.39
C ARG A 439 -28.78 8.36 7.29
N SER A 440 -28.75 7.32 8.14
CA SER A 440 -29.82 7.06 9.11
C SER A 440 -29.95 8.18 10.16
N GLN A 441 -28.89 8.96 10.37
CA GLN A 441 -28.86 10.15 11.21
C GLN A 441 -29.16 11.45 10.43
N GLY A 442 -29.55 11.34 9.16
CA GLY A 442 -29.86 12.50 8.30
C GLY A 442 -28.62 13.26 7.84
N LYS A 443 -27.44 12.63 7.81
CA LYS A 443 -26.17 13.25 7.41
C LYS A 443 -25.47 12.49 6.29
N SER A 444 -24.82 13.23 5.41
CA SER A 444 -23.82 12.71 4.47
C SER A 444 -22.45 12.55 5.14
N LEU A 445 -21.54 11.82 4.49
CA LEU A 445 -20.15 11.71 4.95
C LEU A 445 -19.42 13.06 4.91
N LEU A 446 -19.74 13.93 3.94
CA LEU A 446 -19.16 15.27 3.84
C LEU A 446 -19.62 16.16 5.00
N GLU A 447 -20.91 16.16 5.33
CA GLU A 447 -21.42 16.91 6.49
C GLU A 447 -20.79 16.42 7.79
N ARG A 448 -20.61 15.09 7.94
CA ARG A 448 -19.90 14.55 9.10
C ARG A 448 -18.45 15.02 9.15
N LEU A 449 -17.74 15.01 8.02
CA LEU A 449 -16.37 15.51 7.93
C LEU A 449 -16.29 17.00 8.30
N GLU A 450 -17.23 17.82 7.86
CA GLU A 450 -17.31 19.23 8.23
C GLU A 450 -17.58 19.45 9.73
N GLU A 451 -18.40 18.60 10.36
CA GLU A 451 -18.57 18.62 11.82
C GLU A 451 -17.28 18.30 12.57
N LEU A 452 -16.50 17.33 12.07
CA LEU A 452 -15.20 16.99 12.64
C LEU A 452 -14.23 18.16 12.50
N TYR A 453 -14.21 18.84 11.35
CA TYR A 453 -13.39 20.05 11.18
C TYR A 453 -13.79 21.18 12.12
N LYS A 454 -15.09 21.39 12.33
CA LYS A 454 -15.57 22.40 13.29
C LYS A 454 -15.21 22.04 14.74
N THR A 455 -15.11 20.76 15.06
CA THR A 455 -14.84 20.28 16.42
C THR A 455 -13.35 20.26 16.77
N TYR A 456 -12.51 19.84 15.82
CA TYR A 456 -11.09 19.56 16.06
C TYR A 456 -10.14 20.51 15.35
N GLY A 457 -10.65 21.46 14.57
CA GLY A 457 -9.87 22.31 13.67
C GLY A 457 -9.90 21.80 12.23
N TYR A 458 -9.56 22.67 11.28
CA TYR A 458 -9.47 22.33 9.87
C TYR A 458 -8.07 21.84 9.52
N PHE A 459 -8.01 20.77 8.73
CA PHE A 459 -6.77 20.15 8.27
C PHE A 459 -6.80 20.06 6.75
N GLU A 460 -5.74 20.55 6.11
CA GLU A 460 -5.56 20.44 4.67
C GLU A 460 -4.26 19.72 4.36
N ASP A 461 -4.38 18.60 3.66
CA ASP A 461 -3.26 17.77 3.27
C ASP A 461 -2.97 17.91 1.77
N ARG A 462 -1.73 18.24 1.42
CA ARG A 462 -1.26 18.26 0.03
C ARG A 462 0.01 17.44 -0.13
N ALA A 463 0.25 16.97 -1.35
CA ALA A 463 1.49 16.26 -1.68
C ALA A 463 2.07 16.77 -3.00
N ILE A 464 3.36 17.09 -2.98
CA ILE A 464 4.14 17.44 -4.17
C ILE A 464 5.05 16.27 -4.50
N SER A 465 5.03 15.82 -5.75
CA SER A 465 5.87 14.72 -6.21
C SER A 465 6.71 15.14 -7.41
N LYS A 466 8.03 14.99 -7.31
CA LYS A 466 8.97 15.28 -8.41
C LYS A 466 9.72 14.02 -8.81
N ASN A 467 9.56 13.63 -10.07
CA ASN A 467 10.34 12.55 -10.69
C ASN A 467 11.66 13.10 -11.22
N PHE A 468 12.71 12.29 -11.10
CA PHE A 468 14.04 12.56 -11.64
C PHE A 468 14.42 11.42 -12.58
N LEU A 469 14.69 11.72 -13.86
CA LEU A 469 15.00 10.69 -14.85
C LEU A 469 16.50 10.42 -14.91
N GLY A 470 16.86 9.15 -15.11
CA GLY A 470 18.24 8.72 -15.32
C GLY A 470 19.15 8.82 -14.09
N ALA A 471 20.41 8.43 -14.28
CA ALA A 471 21.41 8.40 -13.20
C ALA A 471 21.74 9.79 -12.63
N SER A 472 21.74 10.84 -13.48
CA SER A 472 21.91 12.23 -13.04
C SER A 472 20.77 12.66 -12.11
N GLY A 473 19.55 12.25 -12.40
CA GLY A 473 18.38 12.53 -11.57
C GLY A 473 18.49 11.98 -10.14
N VAL A 474 19.05 10.78 -9.98
CA VAL A 474 19.29 10.19 -8.64
C VAL A 474 20.29 11.02 -7.83
N GLN A 475 21.34 11.54 -8.48
CA GLN A 475 22.33 12.41 -7.83
C GLN A 475 21.70 13.73 -7.38
N THR A 476 20.89 14.38 -8.23
CA THR A 476 20.15 15.60 -7.88
C THR A 476 19.23 15.37 -6.67
N MET A 477 18.46 14.28 -6.66
CA MET A 477 17.59 13.94 -5.53
C MET A 477 18.38 13.78 -4.22
N LYS A 478 19.53 13.09 -4.27
CA LYS A 478 20.42 12.94 -3.10
C LYS A 478 20.98 14.28 -2.63
N ALA A 479 21.36 15.16 -3.57
CA ALA A 479 21.84 16.49 -3.28
C ALA A 479 20.78 17.36 -2.58
N ILE A 480 19.53 17.32 -3.04
CA ILE A 480 18.39 18.01 -2.40
C ILE A 480 18.25 17.57 -0.94
N MET A 481 18.17 16.26 -0.68
CA MET A 481 18.02 15.75 0.69
C MET A 481 19.22 16.07 1.57
N SER A 482 20.44 16.00 1.03
CA SER A 482 21.65 16.40 1.74
C SER A 482 21.64 17.88 2.11
N LYS A 483 21.23 18.74 1.16
CA LYS A 483 21.10 20.19 1.36
C LYS A 483 20.06 20.51 2.45
N LEU A 484 18.86 19.93 2.36
CA LEU A 484 17.81 20.09 3.37
C LEU A 484 18.28 19.66 4.76
N ARG A 485 19.01 18.54 4.86
CA ARG A 485 19.56 18.02 6.12
C ARG A 485 20.64 18.93 6.70
N LYS A 486 21.51 19.48 5.85
CA LYS A 486 22.66 20.30 6.27
C LYS A 486 22.26 21.75 6.60
N GLU A 487 21.44 22.36 5.76
CA GLU A 487 21.06 23.77 5.87
C GLU A 487 19.82 23.95 6.75
N GLY A 488 18.92 22.94 6.79
CA GLY A 488 17.62 23.04 7.44
C GLY A 488 16.70 24.05 6.75
N LEU A 489 15.50 24.19 7.30
CA LEU A 489 14.58 25.29 6.96
C LEU A 489 14.22 26.00 8.27
N LYS A 490 14.33 27.33 8.28
CA LYS A 490 13.96 28.16 9.45
C LYS A 490 12.52 28.63 9.38
N THR A 491 12.00 28.77 8.17
CA THR A 491 10.62 29.16 7.89
C THR A 491 10.09 28.36 6.71
N LEU A 492 8.78 28.15 6.69
CA LEU A 492 8.04 27.59 5.57
C LEU A 492 6.66 28.24 5.49
N GLY A 493 6.26 28.75 4.32
CA GLY A 493 4.96 29.40 4.13
C GLY A 493 4.77 30.62 5.03
N GLY A 494 5.85 31.32 5.37
CA GLY A 494 5.86 32.43 6.32
C GLY A 494 5.73 32.05 7.81
N LYS A 495 5.74 30.75 8.15
CA LYS A 495 5.70 30.25 9.53
C LYS A 495 7.09 29.82 10.01
N LYS A 496 7.40 30.04 11.28
CA LYS A 496 8.65 29.56 11.90
C LYS A 496 8.65 28.04 12.00
N VAL A 497 9.78 27.41 11.65
CA VAL A 497 10.06 25.99 11.96
C VAL A 497 10.55 25.90 13.40
N VAL A 498 9.82 25.20 14.25
CA VAL A 498 10.11 25.07 15.69
C VAL A 498 10.78 23.74 16.05
N MET A 499 10.68 22.74 15.17
CA MET A 499 11.38 21.47 15.35
C MET A 499 11.66 20.83 13.98
N ILE A 500 12.87 20.31 13.83
CA ILE A 500 13.25 19.42 12.73
C ILE A 500 13.38 18.01 13.30
N ARG A 501 12.70 17.05 12.67
CA ARG A 501 12.86 15.62 12.94
C ARG A 501 13.59 14.98 11.76
N ASP A 502 14.81 14.52 12.01
CA ASP A 502 15.58 13.74 11.04
C ASP A 502 15.53 12.27 11.41
N VAL A 503 14.64 11.56 10.73
CA VAL A 503 14.42 10.13 10.94
C VAL A 503 15.63 9.32 10.46
N GLY A 504 16.39 9.84 9.50
CA GLY A 504 17.59 9.18 8.98
C GLY A 504 18.70 9.15 10.04
N GLU A 505 18.94 10.30 10.67
CA GLU A 505 19.94 10.45 11.74
C GLU A 505 19.43 9.96 13.11
N GLY A 506 18.11 9.79 13.28
CA GLY A 506 17.50 9.25 14.50
C GLY A 506 17.31 10.28 15.61
N PHE A 507 17.19 11.58 15.27
CA PHE A 507 17.01 12.66 16.25
C PHE A 507 16.01 13.73 15.82
N SER A 508 15.40 14.42 16.79
CA SER A 508 14.72 15.70 16.61
C SER A 508 15.44 16.82 17.37
N TYR A 509 15.33 18.05 16.88
CA TYR A 509 15.95 19.23 17.50
C TYR A 509 15.24 20.52 17.11
N ASP A 510 15.39 21.55 17.95
CA ASP A 510 15.00 22.93 17.63
C ASP A 510 16.04 23.55 16.67
N PRO A 511 15.66 24.11 15.51
CA PRO A 511 16.58 24.79 14.59
C PRO A 511 17.36 25.95 15.21
N GLU A 512 16.85 26.60 16.26
CA GLU A 512 17.57 27.66 17.01
C GLU A 512 18.60 27.08 17.98
N ASN A 513 18.52 25.79 18.31
CA ASN A 513 19.46 25.11 19.21
C ASN A 513 19.81 23.69 18.71
N PRO A 514 20.47 23.56 17.54
CA PRO A 514 20.66 22.27 16.85
C PRO A 514 21.55 21.26 17.60
N HIS A 515 22.26 21.71 18.65
CA HIS A 515 23.07 20.85 19.50
C HIS A 515 22.23 20.08 20.53
N LYS A 516 21.02 20.56 20.87
CA LYS A 516 20.11 19.88 21.81
C LYS A 516 19.23 18.88 21.05
N LYS A 517 19.79 17.70 20.81
CA LYS A 517 19.09 16.61 20.12
C LYS A 517 18.33 15.71 21.08
N GLN A 518 17.11 15.34 20.70
CA GLN A 518 16.32 14.29 21.33
C GLN A 518 16.35 13.04 20.43
N LYS A 519 16.64 11.88 21.00
CA LYS A 519 16.65 10.61 20.26
C LYS A 519 15.23 10.19 19.89
N LEU A 520 15.06 9.69 18.67
CA LEU A 520 13.79 9.13 18.20
C LEU A 520 13.68 7.65 18.55
N ASP A 521 12.46 7.21 18.84
CA ASP A 521 12.10 5.80 19.02
C ASP A 521 11.33 5.28 17.79
N ILE A 522 11.95 5.44 16.62
CA ILE A 522 11.43 4.98 15.33
C ILE A 522 12.61 4.45 14.49
N PRO A 523 12.42 3.41 13.66
CA PRO A 523 13.49 2.94 12.79
C PRO A 523 14.01 4.04 11.84
N SER A 524 15.28 3.96 11.47
CA SER A 524 15.88 4.91 10.55
C SER A 524 15.26 4.79 9.16
N SER A 525 15.00 5.94 8.53
CA SER A 525 14.48 6.07 7.17
C SER A 525 14.82 7.46 6.65
N ASN A 526 15.06 7.60 5.35
CA ASN A 526 15.38 8.89 4.76
C ASN A 526 14.14 9.80 4.69
N VAL A 527 13.79 10.40 5.83
CA VAL A 527 12.66 11.31 6.01
C VAL A 527 13.11 12.48 6.87
N LEU A 528 12.82 13.69 6.42
CA LEU A 528 12.94 14.92 7.20
C LEU A 528 11.54 15.47 7.45
N GLN A 529 11.24 15.90 8.67
CA GLN A 529 10.01 16.63 8.97
C GLN A 529 10.33 18.00 9.59
N PHE A 530 9.57 19.00 9.18
CA PHE A 530 9.63 20.37 9.65
C PHE A 530 8.30 20.67 10.35
N PHE A 531 8.33 20.85 11.67
CA PHE A 531 7.17 21.21 12.48
C PHE A 531 7.11 22.72 12.58
N LEU A 532 5.98 23.31 12.20
CA LEU A 532 5.76 24.74 12.17
C LEU A 532 5.09 25.22 13.46
N GLU A 533 5.26 26.50 13.78
CA GLU A 533 4.77 27.10 15.03
C GLU A 533 3.23 27.06 15.20
N ASP A 534 2.48 26.92 14.11
CA ASP A 534 1.02 26.77 14.12
C ASP A 534 0.54 25.31 14.20
N GLY A 535 1.47 24.36 14.34
CA GLY A 535 1.19 22.93 14.42
C GLY A 535 1.20 22.22 13.06
N SER A 536 1.37 22.93 11.95
CA SER A 536 1.51 22.33 10.63
C SER A 536 2.81 21.53 10.50
N ILE A 537 2.81 20.51 9.65
CA ILE A 537 3.97 19.62 9.42
C ILE A 537 4.27 19.54 7.93
N VAL A 538 5.54 19.68 7.56
CA VAL A 538 6.01 19.42 6.19
C VAL A 538 7.04 18.29 6.23
N SER A 539 6.81 17.24 5.43
CA SER A 539 7.69 16.06 5.40
C SER A 539 8.32 15.89 4.02
N ALA A 540 9.64 15.75 3.94
CA ALA A 540 10.38 15.43 2.71
C ALA A 540 10.85 13.97 2.73
N ARG A 541 10.46 13.20 1.71
CA ARG A 541 10.73 11.76 1.62
C ARG A 541 11.06 11.33 0.18
N PRO A 542 12.32 10.98 -0.13
CA PRO A 542 12.64 10.26 -1.36
C PRO A 542 12.02 8.87 -1.38
N SER A 543 11.65 8.41 -2.56
CA SER A 543 11.27 7.02 -2.82
C SER A 543 12.51 6.13 -2.80
N GLY A 544 12.38 4.95 -2.19
CA GLY A 544 13.45 3.94 -2.17
C GLY A 544 13.49 3.09 -3.44
N THR A 545 12.42 3.06 -4.23
CA THR A 545 12.27 2.18 -5.41
C THR A 545 12.19 2.95 -6.72
N GLU A 546 11.96 4.26 -6.67
CA GLU A 546 11.85 5.12 -7.85
C GLU A 546 12.71 6.37 -7.62
N PRO A 547 13.31 6.94 -8.67
CA PRO A 547 14.06 8.20 -8.56
C PRO A 547 13.10 9.38 -8.43
N LYS A 548 12.45 9.51 -7.27
CA LYS A 548 11.35 10.45 -7.01
C LYS A 548 11.41 10.95 -5.58
N ILE A 549 11.16 12.24 -5.36
CA ILE A 549 10.96 12.82 -4.02
C ILE A 549 9.51 13.25 -3.84
N LYS A 550 8.96 12.99 -2.67
CA LYS A 550 7.65 13.49 -2.25
C LYS A 550 7.80 14.45 -1.07
N PHE A 551 7.06 15.54 -1.13
CA PHE A 551 6.81 16.42 0.00
C PHE A 551 5.35 16.30 0.41
N TYR A 552 5.10 16.13 1.70
CA TYR A 552 3.76 16.08 2.29
C TYR A 552 3.57 17.33 3.14
N ILE A 553 2.47 18.03 2.93
CA ILE A 553 2.08 19.21 3.70
C ILE A 553 0.85 18.82 4.47
N ASN A 554 0.90 18.87 5.80
CA ASN A 554 -0.23 18.73 6.69
C ASN A 554 -0.46 20.09 7.36
N ALA A 555 -1.26 20.95 6.72
CA ALA A 555 -1.58 22.28 7.24
C ALA A 555 -2.69 22.17 8.29
N VAL A 556 -2.55 22.94 9.37
CA VAL A 556 -3.48 22.91 10.51
C VAL A 556 -3.99 24.33 10.79
N VAL A 557 -5.31 24.47 10.94
CA VAL A 557 -5.97 25.69 11.40
C VAL A 557 -6.92 25.34 12.54
N LEU A 558 -6.44 25.50 13.78
CA LEU A 558 -7.19 25.15 15.00
C LEU A 558 -8.24 26.20 15.37
N ASP A 559 -7.91 27.49 15.20
CA ASP A 559 -8.77 28.61 15.58
C ASP A 559 -9.12 29.45 14.35
N SER A 560 -10.41 29.54 14.03
CA SER A 560 -10.91 30.37 12.93
C SER A 560 -12.38 30.77 13.18
N PRO A 561 -12.82 31.97 12.78
CA PRO A 561 -14.20 32.42 13.01
C PRO A 561 -15.25 31.60 12.22
N SER A 562 -14.84 30.89 11.18
CA SER A 562 -15.72 29.97 10.44
C SER A 562 -14.90 28.91 9.69
N LEU A 563 -15.55 27.81 9.32
CA LEU A 563 -14.91 26.77 8.51
C LEU A 563 -14.44 27.30 7.15
N ASP A 564 -15.18 28.23 6.53
CA ASP A 564 -14.77 28.85 5.26
C ASP A 564 -13.53 29.72 5.40
N ALA A 565 -13.39 30.42 6.53
CA ALA A 565 -12.17 31.16 6.84
C ALA A 565 -10.99 30.19 7.06
N ALA A 566 -11.20 29.11 7.81
CA ALA A 566 -10.19 28.08 8.05
C ALA A 566 -9.70 27.43 6.75
N LYS A 567 -10.63 27.07 5.85
CA LYS A 567 -10.33 26.56 4.50
C LYS A 567 -9.46 27.53 3.70
N LYS A 568 -9.79 28.83 3.70
CA LYS A 568 -9.01 29.86 2.98
C LYS A 568 -7.62 30.07 3.58
N ASP A 569 -7.48 30.01 4.90
CA ASP A 569 -6.19 30.24 5.55
C ASP A 569 -5.25 29.05 5.36
N ALA A 570 -5.78 27.82 5.44
CA ALA A 570 -5.04 26.61 5.10
C ALA A 570 -4.63 26.58 3.63
N ASP A 571 -5.52 26.90 2.69
CA ASP A 571 -5.21 26.97 1.25
C ASP A 571 -4.07 27.96 0.96
N LYS A 572 -4.11 29.15 1.57
CA LYS A 572 -3.03 30.16 1.46
C LYS A 572 -1.71 29.62 2.01
N LEU A 573 -1.73 28.98 3.18
CA LEU A 573 -0.54 28.43 3.80
C LEU A 573 0.06 27.32 2.94
N CYS A 574 -0.74 26.35 2.52
CA CYS A 574 -0.35 25.28 1.61
C CYS A 574 0.27 25.84 0.33
N SER A 575 -0.40 26.79 -0.33
CA SER A 575 0.09 27.39 -1.57
C SER A 575 1.43 28.13 -1.39
N ALA A 576 1.62 28.79 -0.24
CA ALA A 576 2.89 29.44 0.09
C ALA A 576 4.01 28.41 0.32
N ILE A 577 3.74 27.33 1.05
CA ILE A 577 4.67 26.22 1.27
C ILE A 577 5.03 25.55 -0.06
N GLU A 578 4.05 25.28 -0.92
CA GLU A 578 4.26 24.67 -2.25
C GLU A 578 5.22 25.52 -3.10
N LYS A 579 5.03 26.84 -3.11
CA LYS A 579 5.91 27.76 -3.83
C LYS A 579 7.35 27.71 -3.31
N GLU A 580 7.54 27.66 -1.99
CA GLU A 580 8.88 27.56 -1.39
C GLU A 580 9.54 26.20 -1.68
N ILE A 581 8.79 25.10 -1.61
CA ILE A 581 9.28 23.76 -1.97
C ILE A 581 9.65 23.70 -3.46
N GLN A 582 8.84 24.30 -4.33
CA GLN A 582 9.14 24.35 -5.76
C GLN A 582 10.45 25.10 -6.03
N ALA A 583 10.70 26.20 -5.31
CA ALA A 583 11.98 26.91 -5.40
C ALA A 583 13.17 26.05 -4.92
N VAL A 584 13.00 25.21 -3.89
CA VAL A 584 14.02 24.23 -3.46
C VAL A 584 14.29 23.20 -4.56
N LEU A 585 13.23 22.68 -5.18
CA LEU A 585 13.31 21.69 -6.25
C LEU A 585 13.97 22.25 -7.52
N ASP A 586 13.71 23.51 -7.87
CA ASP A 586 14.23 24.15 -9.09
C ASP A 586 15.67 24.67 -8.94
N ALA A 587 16.12 24.95 -7.71
CA ALA A 587 17.47 25.43 -7.44
C ALA A 587 18.54 24.31 -7.38
N SER A 588 18.20 23.09 -7.80
CA SER A 588 18.97 21.85 -7.54
C SER A 588 19.45 21.11 -8.77
#